data_AF-A0A7W0TS70-F1
#
_entry.id   AF-A0A7W0TS70-F1
#
_cell.length_a   1.000
_cell.length_b   1.000
_cell.length_c   1.000
_cell.angle_alpha   90.00
_cell.angle_beta   90.00
_cell.angle_gamma   90.00
#
_symmetry.space_group_name_H-M   'P 1'
#
loop_
_entity.id
_entity.type
_entity.pdbx_description
1 polymer ?
#
loop_
_entity_poly.entity_id
_entity_poly.type
_entity_poly.pdbx_seq_one_letter_code
_entity_poly.pdbx_strand_id
1 'polypeptide(L)'
;MGWYAGSGEGIRIAVIGWHTGTPGKLVFFLGLALLVIVLLREAGIELPASVPESLVVIAIGSLATIFVLIQLISIPDRFLPATGRGAGIWVALVAAVAVVVAGLAQASEEL
;
A
#
# COMPACT_ATOMS: atom_id res chain seq x y z
N MET A 1 -5.33 -9.39 -10.64
CA MET A 1 -4.73 -8.24 -11.36
C MET A 1 -3.30 -8.06 -10.87
N GLY A 2 -2.29 -8.27 -11.74
CA GLY A 2 -0.87 -8.31 -11.36
C GLY A 2 -0.13 -6.96 -11.46
N TRP A 3 1.00 -6.83 -10.77
CA TRP A 3 1.94 -5.69 -10.88
C TRP A 3 2.75 -5.72 -12.19
N TYR A 4 2.81 -6.87 -12.85
CA TYR A 4 3.15 -7.04 -14.26
C TYR A 4 2.15 -8.03 -14.88
N ALA A 5 1.75 -7.78 -16.11
CA ALA A 5 1.00 -8.73 -16.93
C ALA A 5 1.55 -8.68 -18.35
N GLY A 6 2.08 -9.79 -18.85
CA GLY A 6 2.54 -9.89 -20.23
C GLY A 6 2.64 -11.34 -20.70
N SER A 7 2.74 -11.51 -22.01
CA SER A 7 2.80 -12.78 -22.71
C SER A 7 4.03 -12.84 -23.60
N GLY A 8 4.80 -13.91 -23.51
CA GLY A 8 5.83 -14.26 -24.49
C GLY A 8 5.98 -15.76 -24.60
N GLU A 9 6.25 -16.24 -25.81
CA GLU A 9 6.38 -17.68 -26.13
C GLU A 9 5.20 -18.55 -25.61
N GLY A 10 3.98 -17.98 -25.56
CA GLY A 10 2.78 -18.70 -25.11
C GLY A 10 2.61 -18.80 -23.58
N ILE A 11 3.51 -18.25 -22.78
CA ILE A 11 3.43 -18.29 -21.31
C ILE A 11 2.96 -16.92 -20.78
N ARG A 12 1.90 -16.93 -19.96
CA ARG A 12 1.44 -15.75 -19.21
C ARG A 12 2.16 -15.70 -17.87
N ILE A 13 2.90 -14.61 -17.64
CA ILE A 13 3.59 -14.38 -16.37
C ILE A 13 2.87 -13.24 -15.64
N ALA A 14 2.45 -13.49 -14.41
CA ALA A 14 1.86 -12.50 -13.53
C ALA A 14 2.74 -12.35 -12.30
N VAL A 15 3.48 -11.24 -12.21
CA VAL A 15 4.26 -10.90 -11.01
C VAL A 15 3.41 -9.93 -10.20
N ILE A 16 2.99 -10.35 -9.00
CA ILE A 16 2.30 -9.52 -8.00
C ILE A 16 3.30 -9.00 -6.97
N GLY A 17 2.89 -8.02 -6.16
CA GLY A 17 3.76 -7.39 -5.13
C GLY A 17 4.36 -8.36 -4.13
N TRP A 18 3.75 -9.52 -3.95
CA TRP A 18 4.29 -10.59 -3.13
C TRP A 18 5.64 -11.14 -3.64
N HIS A 19 5.84 -11.13 -4.96
CA HIS A 19 7.04 -11.66 -5.62
C HIS A 19 8.16 -10.62 -5.78
N THR A 20 7.88 -9.34 -5.53
CA THR A 20 8.82 -8.24 -5.80
C THR A 20 9.71 -7.85 -4.63
N GLY A 21 9.83 -8.74 -3.64
CA GLY A 21 10.70 -8.58 -2.47
C GLY A 21 9.96 -8.08 -1.23
N THR A 22 10.73 -7.57 -0.27
CA THR A 22 10.23 -7.13 1.04
C THR A 22 9.26 -5.94 0.98
N PRO A 23 9.46 -4.89 0.16
CA PRO A 23 8.59 -3.70 0.18
C PRO A 23 7.12 -4.02 -0.12
N GLY A 24 6.84 -4.84 -1.14
CA GLY A 24 5.46 -5.24 -1.46
C GLY A 24 4.74 -6.00 -0.34
N LYS A 25 5.48 -6.80 0.45
CA LYS A 25 4.94 -7.48 1.63
C LYS A 25 4.67 -6.50 2.78
N LEU A 26 5.56 -5.52 2.99
CA LEU A 26 5.35 -4.49 4.00
C LEU A 26 4.11 -3.65 3.71
N VAL A 27 3.88 -3.26 2.45
CA VAL A 27 2.65 -2.54 2.04
C VAL A 27 1.40 -3.36 2.38
N PHE A 28 1.42 -4.67 2.13
CA PHE A 28 0.30 -5.54 2.49
C PHE A 28 0.04 -5.55 4.01
N PHE A 29 1.07 -5.73 4.83
CA PHE A 29 0.91 -5.75 6.29
C PHE A 29 0.53 -4.39 6.88
N LEU A 30 0.99 -3.29 6.28
CA LEU A 30 0.53 -1.95 6.66
C LEU A 30 -0.95 -1.75 6.35
N GLY A 31 -1.42 -2.22 5.19
CA GLY A 31 -2.85 -2.23 4.86
C GLY A 31 -3.68 -3.09 5.82
N LEU A 32 -3.16 -4.27 6.19
CA LEU A 32 -3.80 -5.13 7.18
C LEU A 32 -3.85 -4.47 8.57
N ALA A 33 -2.77 -3.80 9.00
CA ALA A 33 -2.74 -3.06 10.24
C ALA A 33 -3.79 -1.95 10.26
N LEU A 34 -3.96 -1.23 9.14
CA LEU A 34 -5.02 -0.24 8.99
C LEU A 34 -6.42 -0.87 9.15
N LEU A 35 -6.66 -2.02 8.52
CA LEU A 35 -7.92 -2.74 8.68
C LEU A 35 -8.16 -3.18 10.13
N VAL A 36 -7.12 -3.65 10.82
CA VAL A 36 -7.21 -4.00 12.24
C VAL A 36 -7.59 -2.78 13.09
N ILE A 37 -6.96 -1.63 12.85
CA ILE A 37 -7.30 -0.38 13.55
C ILE A 37 -8.77 -0.03 13.33
N VAL A 38 -9.26 -0.08 12.09
CA VAL A 38 -10.67 0.19 11.78
C VAL A 38 -11.60 -0.81 12.46
N LEU A 39 -11.27 -2.11 12.43
CA LEU A 39 -12.09 -3.14 13.08
C LEU A 39 -12.12 -3.01 14.61
N LEU A 40 -11.00 -2.62 15.23
CA LEU A 40 -10.95 -2.33 16.66
C LEU A 40 -11.86 -1.15 17.01
N ARG A 41 -11.77 -0.06 16.23
CA ARG A 41 -12.64 1.12 16.39
C ARG A 41 -14.12 0.76 16.28
N GLU A 42 -14.51 -0.01 15.26
CA GLU A 42 -15.89 -0.48 15.08
C GLU A 42 -16.35 -1.42 16.20
N ALA A 43 -15.42 -2.15 16.83
CA ALA A 43 -15.68 -2.96 18.01
C ALA A 43 -15.73 -2.15 19.32
N GLY A 44 -15.55 -0.83 19.28
CA GLY A 44 -15.48 0.05 20.46
C GLY A 44 -14.16 -0.05 21.24
N ILE A 45 -13.11 -0.59 20.62
CA ILE A 45 -11.76 -0.69 21.18
C ILE A 45 -10.92 0.45 20.60
N GLU A 46 -10.68 1.46 21.43
CA GLU A 46 -9.91 2.64 21.04
C GLU A 46 -8.42 2.48 21.33
N LEU A 47 -7.60 3.23 20.60
CA LEU A 47 -6.18 3.37 20.92
C LEU A 47 -6.01 4.11 22.27
N PRO A 48 -4.89 3.89 22.98
CA PRO A 48 -4.61 4.64 24.21
C PRO A 48 -4.64 6.15 23.95
N ALA A 49 -5.18 6.93 24.89
CA ALA A 49 -5.31 8.39 24.77
C ALA A 49 -3.98 9.13 24.49
N SER A 50 -2.83 8.51 24.76
CA SER A 50 -1.51 9.03 24.43
C SER A 50 -1.14 8.93 22.94
N VAL A 51 -1.93 8.21 22.13
CA VAL A 51 -1.64 7.92 20.73
C VAL A 51 -2.84 8.37 19.88
N PRO A 52 -2.77 9.56 19.25
CA PRO A 52 -3.80 10.01 18.32
C PRO A 52 -3.92 9.02 17.16
N GLU A 53 -5.14 8.56 16.89
CA GLU A 53 -5.37 7.58 15.83
C GLU A 53 -5.07 8.18 14.45
N SER A 54 -5.41 9.45 14.23
CA SER A 54 -5.04 10.19 13.02
C SER A 54 -3.54 10.14 12.72
N LEU A 55 -2.70 10.32 13.74
CA LEU A 55 -1.24 10.25 13.62
C LEU A 55 -0.78 8.86 13.17
N VAL A 56 -1.39 7.80 13.73
CA VAL A 56 -1.08 6.41 13.35
C VAL A 56 -1.48 6.14 11.89
N VAL A 57 -2.67 6.59 11.48
CA VAL A 57 -3.15 6.45 10.09
C VAL A 57 -2.23 7.20 9.12
N ILE A 58 -1.83 8.44 9.43
CA ILE A 58 -0.88 9.22 8.63
C ILE A 58 0.46 8.50 8.53
N ALA A 59 1.00 7.99 9.64
CA ALA A 59 2.27 7.28 9.66
C ALA A 59 2.23 6.01 8.80
N ILE A 60 1.16 5.21 8.92
CA ILE A 60 0.95 4.00 8.11
C ILE A 60 0.87 4.36 6.61
N GLY A 61 0.04 5.35 6.25
CA GLY A 61 -0.09 5.81 4.87
C GLY A 61 1.23 6.33 4.29
N SER A 62 2.00 7.06 5.10
CA SER A 62 3.30 7.62 4.70
C SER A 62 4.33 6.51 4.45
N LEU A 63 4.43 5.53 5.36
CA LEU A 63 5.30 4.37 5.19
C LEU A 63 4.91 3.54 3.97
N ALA A 64 3.61 3.30 3.77
CA ALA A 64 3.11 2.59 2.60
C ALA A 64 3.45 3.33 1.31
N THR A 65 3.30 4.65 1.29
CA THR A 65 3.67 5.50 0.14
C THR A 65 5.16 5.37 -0.16
N ILE A 66 6.02 5.48 0.85
CA ILE A 66 7.48 5.31 0.71
C ILE A 66 7.81 3.93 0.13
N PHE A 67 7.23 2.85 0.66
CA PHE A 67 7.50 1.51 0.15
C PHE A 67 7.01 1.30 -1.28
N VAL A 68 5.85 1.86 -1.64
CA VAL A 68 5.36 1.83 -3.03
C VAL A 68 6.28 2.60 -3.95
N LEU A 69 6.79 3.76 -3.53
CA LEU A 69 7.75 4.56 -4.32
C LEU A 69 9.10 3.86 -4.47
N ILE A 70 9.62 3.26 -3.39
CA ILE A 70 10.82 2.41 -3.47
C ILE A 70 10.60 1.30 -4.47
N GLN A 71 9.44 0.62 -4.40
CA GLN A 71 9.12 -0.45 -5.34
C GLN A 71 8.97 0.07 -6.78
N LEU A 72 8.41 1.26 -6.94
CA LEU A 72 8.30 1.93 -8.23
C LEU A 72 9.69 2.24 -8.80
N ILE A 73 10.65 2.70 -8.01
CA ILE A 73 11.97 3.10 -8.51
C ILE A 73 12.91 1.91 -8.68
N SER A 74 12.92 0.98 -7.72
CA SER A 74 13.88 -0.12 -7.67
C SER A 74 13.56 -1.27 -8.63
N ILE A 75 12.30 -1.42 -9.06
CA ILE A 75 11.93 -2.47 -10.01
C ILE A 75 11.99 -1.93 -11.45
N PRO A 76 12.78 -2.55 -12.34
CA PRO A 76 12.77 -2.24 -13.77
C PRO A 76 11.37 -2.43 -14.37
N ASP A 77 10.92 -1.47 -15.17
CA ASP A 77 9.63 -1.47 -15.87
C ASP A 77 9.52 -2.48 -17.03
N ARG A 78 10.60 -3.23 -17.28
CA ARG A 78 10.71 -4.25 -18.32
C ARG A 78 11.18 -5.56 -17.72
N PHE A 79 10.32 -6.57 -17.74
CA PHE A 79 10.70 -7.96 -17.51
C PHE A 79 10.33 -8.74 -18.77
N LEU A 80 11.31 -9.06 -19.62
CA LEU A 80 11.07 -9.86 -20.83
C LEU A 80 10.31 -11.15 -20.44
N PRO A 81 9.11 -11.43 -21.00
CA PRO A 81 8.50 -10.86 -22.21
C PRO A 81 7.42 -9.77 -21.99
N ALA A 82 7.16 -9.35 -20.76
CA ALA A 82 6.19 -8.30 -20.40
C ALA A 82 6.80 -6.89 -20.49
N THR A 83 6.15 -5.99 -21.24
CA THR A 83 6.47 -4.57 -21.32
C THR A 83 5.50 -3.74 -20.47
N GLY A 84 6.03 -2.94 -19.54
CA GLY A 84 5.26 -1.97 -18.76
C GLY A 84 4.85 -2.45 -17.37
N ARG A 85 4.42 -1.50 -16.54
CA ARG A 85 3.97 -1.75 -15.16
C ARG A 85 2.49 -2.09 -15.14
N GLY A 86 2.12 -3.13 -14.41
CA GLY A 86 0.75 -3.50 -14.16
C GLY A 86 0.00 -2.43 -13.37
N ALA A 87 -1.30 -2.30 -13.64
CA ALA A 87 -2.17 -1.27 -13.07
C ALA A 87 -2.11 -1.16 -11.55
N GLY A 88 -1.83 -2.28 -10.90
CA GLY A 88 -1.95 -2.32 -9.47
C GLY A 88 -0.88 -1.52 -8.69
N ILE A 89 0.33 -1.28 -9.23
CA ILE A 89 1.30 -0.41 -8.55
C ILE A 89 0.75 1.02 -8.40
N TRP A 90 -0.02 1.46 -9.39
CA TRP A 90 -0.70 2.75 -9.38
C TRP A 90 -1.87 2.76 -8.40
N VAL A 91 -2.64 1.67 -8.34
CA VAL A 91 -3.70 1.50 -7.33
C VAL A 91 -3.12 1.56 -5.92
N ALA A 92 -2.00 0.88 -5.66
CA ALA A 92 -1.33 0.92 -4.37
C ALA A 92 -0.83 2.34 -4.02
N LEU A 93 -0.28 3.07 -5.00
CA LEU A 93 0.19 4.44 -4.78
C LEU A 93 -0.98 5.37 -4.44
N VAL A 94 -2.06 5.33 -5.22
CA VAL A 94 -3.26 6.14 -4.97
C VAL A 94 -3.88 5.79 -3.62
N ALA A 95 -3.98 4.49 -3.29
CA ALA A 95 -4.51 4.06 -2.01
C ALA A 95 -3.65 4.53 -0.83
N ALA A 96 -2.32 4.41 -0.92
CA ALA A 96 -1.42 4.86 0.15
C ALA A 96 -1.50 6.37 0.38
N VAL A 97 -1.58 7.16 -0.70
CA VAL A 97 -1.79 8.61 -0.60
C VAL A 97 -3.17 8.93 -0.03
N ALA A 98 -4.22 8.22 -0.45
CA ALA A 98 -5.57 8.41 0.08
C ALA A 98 -5.64 8.13 1.59
N VAL A 99 -4.89 7.14 2.10
CA VAL A 99 -4.78 6.87 3.54
C VAL A 99 -4.14 8.04 4.27
N VAL A 100 -3.09 8.66 3.71
CA VAL A 100 -2.48 9.87 4.30
C VAL A 100 -3.50 11.01 4.36
N VAL A 101 -4.22 11.25 3.26
CA VAL A 101 -5.25 12.30 3.20
C VAL A 101 -6.38 12.04 4.19
N ALA A 102 -6.84 10.78 4.33
CA ALA A 102 -7.84 10.40 5.31
C ALA A 102 -7.36 10.66 6.76
N GLY A 103 -6.11 10.30 7.06
CA GLY A 103 -5.52 10.59 8.37
C GLY A 103 -5.39 12.10 8.65
N LEU A 104 -5.06 12.91 7.64
CA LEU A 104 -5.03 14.38 7.77
C LEU A 104 -6.43 14.98 7.98
N ALA A 105 -7.44 14.43 7.30
CA ALA A 105 -8.83 14.83 7.50
C ALA A 105 -9.28 14.51 8.94
N GLN A 106 -8.99 13.29 9.43
CA GLN A 106 -9.28 12.89 10.80
C GLN A 106 -8.54 13.77 11.82
N ALA A 107 -7.27 14.10 11.58
CA ALA A 107 -6.50 14.98 12.46
C ALA A 107 -7.14 16.37 12.61
N SER A 108 -7.86 16.84 11.58
CA SER A 108 -8.55 18.14 11.61
C SER A 108 -9.84 18.10 12.43
N GLU A 109 -10.42 16.91 12.64
CA GLU A 109 -11.59 16.69 13.51
C GLU A 109 -11.19 16.47 14.98
N GLU A 110 -9.96 16.01 15.24
CA GLU A 110 -9.41 15.77 16.57
C GLU A 110 -8.86 17.05 17.25
N LEU A 111 -8.67 18.14 16.51
CA LEU A 111 -8.17 19.45 16.97
C LEU A 111 -9.29 20.36 17.49
#